data_AF-A0A962Q5M3-F1
#
_entry.id   AF-A0A962Q5M3-F1
#
_cell.length_a   1.000
_cell.length_b   1.000
_cell.length_c   1.000
_cell.angle_alpha   90.00
_cell.angle_beta   90.00
_cell.angle_gamma   90.00
#
_symmetry.space_group_name_H-M   'P 1'
#
loop_
_entity.id
_entity.type
_entity.pdbx_description
1 polymer ?
#
loop_
_entity_poly.entity_id
_entity_poly.type
_entity_poly.pdbx_seq_one_letter_code
_entity_poly.pdbx_strand_id
1 'polypeptide(L)'
;MQGDIIAQGVELMLYGMGTVVVFLGLLVLATFGMSGLITRYFPEPELPPVTARVRSPGTAAPAELDPGVVAVITAAIHQHRNTNN
;
A
#
# COMPACT_ATOMS: atom_id res chain seq x y z
N MET A 1 19.16 -34.90 32.37
CA MET A 1 18.88 -33.59 33.02
C MET A 1 19.26 -32.37 32.17
N GLN A 2 19.94 -32.49 31.01
CA GLN A 2 20.26 -31.33 30.13
C GLN A 2 19.23 -31.08 29.01
N GLY A 3 18.39 -32.06 28.65
CA GLY A 3 17.33 -31.87 27.65
C GLY A 3 16.26 -30.86 28.09
N ASP A 4 16.07 -30.69 29.40
CA ASP A 4 15.02 -29.81 29.96
C ASP A 4 15.23 -28.33 29.62
N ILE A 5 16.46 -27.83 29.71
CA ILE A 5 16.73 -26.38 29.59
C ILE A 5 16.62 -25.91 28.14
N ILE A 6 17.00 -26.77 27.18
CA ILE A 6 16.80 -26.48 25.76
C ILE A 6 15.32 -26.54 25.41
N ALA A 7 14.58 -27.55 25.90
CA ALA A 7 13.14 -27.64 25.69
C ALA A 7 12.40 -26.44 26.29
N GLN A 8 12.75 -26.04 27.50
CA GLN A 8 12.17 -24.89 28.20
C GLN A 8 12.54 -23.56 27.51
N GLY A 9 13.74 -23.44 26.97
CA GLY A 9 14.14 -22.30 26.14
C GLY A 9 13.34 -22.20 24.84
N VAL A 10 13.09 -23.34 24.16
CA VAL A 10 12.27 -23.39 22.95
C VAL A 10 10.81 -23.06 23.26
N GLU A 11 10.24 -23.58 24.35
CA GLU A 11 8.90 -23.22 24.81
C GLU A 11 8.79 -21.71 25.09
N LEU A 12 9.79 -21.13 25.77
CA LEU A 12 9.83 -19.70 26.05
C LEU A 12 9.93 -18.87 24.76
N MET A 13 10.75 -19.29 23.79
CA MET A 13 10.84 -18.62 22.49
C MET A 13 9.52 -18.71 21.72
N LEU A 14 8.86 -19.87 21.73
CA LEU A 14 7.58 -20.07 21.06
C LEU A 14 6.49 -19.18 21.66
N TYR A 15 6.41 -19.10 22.99
CA TYR A 15 5.48 -18.21 23.68
C TYR A 15 5.82 -16.73 23.46
N GLY A 16 7.09 -16.35 23.66
CA GLY A 16 7.53 -14.96 23.53
C GLY A 16 7.40 -14.44 22.10
N MET A 17 8.01 -15.12 21.13
CA MET A 17 7.93 -14.70 19.73
C MET A 17 6.55 -14.93 19.12
N GLY A 18 5.86 -16.01 19.50
CA GLY A 18 4.51 -16.29 19.00
C GLY A 18 3.49 -15.25 19.43
N THR A 19 3.49 -14.86 20.71
CA THR A 19 2.58 -13.80 21.20
C THR A 19 2.84 -12.46 20.53
N VAL A 20 4.11 -12.10 20.28
CA VAL A 20 4.45 -10.88 19.54
C VAL A 20 3.91 -10.94 18.10
N VAL A 21 4.06 -12.06 17.40
CA VAL A 21 3.51 -12.23 16.04
C VAL A 21 1.99 -12.10 16.05
N VAL A 22 1.30 -12.74 16.99
CA VAL A 22 -0.16 -12.63 17.13
C VAL A 22 -0.57 -11.19 17.43
N PHE A 23 0.13 -10.52 18.35
CA PHE A 23 -0.14 -9.14 18.74
C PHE A 23 0.05 -8.17 17.57
N LEU A 24 1.17 -8.26 16.85
CA LEU A 24 1.41 -7.46 15.66
C LEU A 24 0.39 -7.77 14.55
N GLY A 25 0.02 -9.04 14.37
CA GLY A 25 -1.05 -9.43 13.45
C GLY A 25 -2.39 -8.79 13.79
N LEU A 26 -2.76 -8.74 15.07
CA LEU A 26 -3.95 -8.03 15.54
C LEU A 26 -3.85 -6.52 15.29
N LEU A 27 -2.69 -5.90 15.53
CA LEU A 27 -2.49 -4.48 15.24
C LEU A 27 -2.60 -4.16 13.74
N VAL A 28 -2.04 -5.02 12.89
CA VAL A 28 -2.16 -4.93 11.44
C VAL A 28 -3.62 -5.07 11.00
N LEU A 29 -4.35 -6.06 11.55
CA LEU A 29 -5.77 -6.22 11.27
C LEU A 29 -6.59 -5.01 11.73
N ALA A 30 -6.27 -4.44 12.90
CA ALA A 30 -6.91 -3.23 13.40
C ALA A 30 -6.64 -2.02 12.50
N THR A 31 -5.41 -1.86 11.99
CA THR A 31 -5.08 -0.78 11.04
C THR A 31 -5.73 -0.98 9.68
N PHE A 32 -5.86 -2.23 9.19
CA PHE A 32 -6.65 -2.51 7.99
C PHE A 32 -8.13 -2.19 8.20
N GLY A 33 -8.70 -2.57 9.36
CA GLY A 33 -10.07 -2.23 9.74
C GLY A 33 -10.28 -0.72 9.80
N MET A 34 -9.33 0.01 10.40
CA MET A 34 -9.34 1.46 10.47
C MET A 34 -9.23 2.09 9.07
N SER A 35 -8.38 1.58 8.19
CA SER A 35 -8.26 2.04 6.80
C SER A 35 -9.58 1.86 6.02
N GLY A 36 -10.23 0.70 6.18
CA GLY A 36 -11.55 0.44 5.58
C GLY A 36 -12.67 1.30 6.17
N LEU A 37 -12.68 1.49 7.49
CA LEU A 37 -13.67 2.35 8.15
C LEU A 37 -13.49 3.82 7.76
N ILE A 38 -12.26 4.32 7.74
CA ILE A 38 -11.96 5.70 7.36
C ILE A 38 -12.37 5.93 5.92
N THR A 39 -11.92 5.11 4.96
CA THR A 39 -12.31 5.27 3.54
C THR A 39 -13.82 5.19 3.29
N ARG A 40 -14.56 4.38 4.08
CA ARG A 40 -16.01 4.21 3.97
C ARG A 40 -16.82 5.34 4.63
N TYR A 41 -16.46 5.74 5.85
CA TYR A 41 -17.27 6.64 6.69
C TYR A 41 -16.75 8.07 6.75
N PHE A 42 -15.44 8.26 6.55
CA PHE A 42 -14.80 9.55 6.38
C PHE A 42 -14.00 9.54 5.07
N PRO A 43 -14.68 9.41 3.91
CA PRO A 43 -14.00 9.59 2.63
C PRO A 43 -13.33 10.96 2.68
N GLU A 44 -12.00 10.94 2.85
CA GLU A 44 -11.17 12.11 2.65
C GLU A 44 -11.55 12.61 1.25
N PRO A 45 -12.00 13.86 1.08
CA PRO A 45 -12.26 14.39 -0.24
C PRO A 45 -11.02 14.10 -1.05
N GLU A 46 -11.18 13.26 -2.06
CA GLU A 46 -10.08 12.81 -2.91
C GLU A 46 -9.46 14.08 -3.46
N LEU A 47 -8.35 14.55 -2.85
CA LEU A 47 -7.53 15.56 -3.47
C LEU A 47 -7.17 14.90 -4.80
N PRO A 48 -7.61 15.49 -5.93
CA PRO A 48 -7.52 14.87 -7.25
C PRO A 48 -6.12 14.30 -7.36
N PRO A 49 -5.97 13.01 -7.70
CA PRO A 49 -4.80 12.21 -7.41
C PRO A 49 -3.60 13.10 -7.55
N VAL A 50 -3.06 13.56 -6.41
CA VAL A 50 -1.71 14.07 -6.41
C VAL A 50 -0.99 12.81 -6.75
N THR A 51 -0.74 12.65 -8.05
CA THR A 51 0.17 11.68 -8.56
C THR A 51 1.29 11.74 -7.54
N ALA A 52 1.48 10.67 -6.79
CA ALA A 52 2.82 10.37 -6.39
C ALA A 52 3.53 10.20 -7.75
N ARG A 53 3.87 11.32 -8.41
CA ARG A 53 5.24 11.62 -8.71
C ARG A 53 5.94 11.18 -7.44
N VAL A 54 6.35 9.92 -7.44
CA VAL A 54 7.75 9.58 -7.28
C VAL A 54 8.46 10.86 -7.70
N ARG A 55 8.83 11.65 -6.69
CA ARG A 55 9.45 12.93 -6.87
C ARG A 55 10.84 12.56 -7.36
N SER A 56 10.91 12.12 -8.62
CA SER A 56 12.11 12.25 -9.41
C SER A 56 12.37 13.74 -9.40
N PRO A 57 13.52 14.18 -8.90
CA PRO A 57 13.75 15.59 -8.62
C PRO A 57 13.54 16.38 -9.92
N GLY A 58 12.51 17.24 -9.97
CA GLY A 58 12.23 18.02 -11.18
C GLY A 58 10.86 18.71 -11.28
N THR A 59 10.78 19.89 -10.66
CA THR A 59 10.28 21.13 -11.29
C THR A 59 8.77 21.39 -11.46
N ALA A 60 8.41 22.66 -11.22
CA ALA A 60 7.11 23.30 -11.03
C ALA A 60 6.32 23.64 -12.32
N ALA A 61 5.03 23.98 -12.16
CA ALA A 61 3.99 24.32 -13.16
C ALA A 61 4.27 25.59 -14.01
N PRO A 62 3.54 25.81 -15.15
CA PRO A 62 2.21 26.48 -15.15
C PRO A 62 1.17 25.83 -16.12
N ALA A 63 -0.06 26.38 -16.17
CA ALA A 63 -1.29 25.84 -16.77
C ALA A 63 -1.31 25.71 -18.32
N GLU A 64 -0.67 24.66 -18.83
CA GLU A 64 -0.84 24.12 -20.18
C GLU A 64 -1.39 22.69 -20.05
N LEU A 65 -2.21 22.24 -21.01
CA LEU A 65 -2.68 20.85 -21.06
C LEU A 65 -1.48 19.93 -20.90
N ASP A 66 -1.44 19.17 -19.80
CA ASP A 66 -0.29 18.34 -19.47
C ASP A 66 0.00 17.40 -20.65
N PRO A 67 1.17 17.50 -21.29
CA PRO A 67 1.52 16.66 -22.43
C PRO A 67 1.43 15.17 -22.11
N GLY A 68 1.57 14.80 -20.82
CA GLY A 68 1.32 13.46 -20.32
C GLY A 68 -0.12 13.00 -20.50
N VAL A 69 -1.10 13.85 -20.20
CA VAL A 69 -2.52 13.56 -20.42
C VAL A 69 -2.82 13.34 -21.90
N VAL A 70 -2.27 14.17 -22.79
CA VAL A 70 -2.43 14.03 -24.25
C VAL A 70 -1.81 12.70 -24.73
N ALA A 71 -0.64 12.33 -24.22
CA ALA A 71 0.02 11.07 -24.55
C ALA A 71 -0.77 9.84 -24.07
N VAL A 72 -1.33 9.87 -22.87
CA VAL A 72 -2.15 8.77 -22.31
C VAL A 72 -3.43 8.59 -23.14
N ILE A 73 -4.11 9.68 -23.50
CA ILE A 73 -5.31 9.61 -24.35
C ILE A 73 -4.96 9.06 -25.73
N THR A 74 -3.85 9.51 -26.33
CA THR A 74 -3.39 9.02 -27.64
C THR A 74 -3.06 7.53 -27.60
N ALA A 75 -2.35 7.07 -26.56
CA ALA A 75 -2.02 5.66 -26.36
C ALA A 75 -3.28 4.80 -26.14
N ALA A 76 -4.24 5.29 -25.36
CA ALA A 76 -5.51 4.59 -25.13
C ALA A 76 -6.32 4.43 -26.43
N ILE A 77 -6.38 5.47 -27.26
CA ILE A 77 -7.05 5.42 -28.57
C ILE A 77 -6.33 4.45 -29.51
N HIS A 78 -4.99 4.51 -29.57
CA HIS A 78 -4.19 3.62 -30.41
C HIS A 78 -4.36 2.15 -30.01
N GLN A 79 -4.35 1.86 -28.70
CA GLN A 79 -4.58 0.52 -28.18
C GLN A 79 -5.99 -0.01 -28.53
N HIS A 80 -7.02 0.82 -28.39
CA HIS A 80 -8.39 0.42 -28.71
C HIS A 80 -8.57 0.11 -30.20
N ARG A 81 -7.97 0.92 -31.08
CA ARG A 81 -8.02 0.70 -32.54
C ARG A 81 -7.24 -0.53 -32.97
N ASN A 82 -6.09 -0.81 -32.35
CA ASN A 82 -5.29 -2.00 -32.63
C ASN A 82 -5.90 -3.29 -32.08
N THR A 83 -6.80 -3.21 -31.09
CA THR A 83 -7.47 -4.39 -30.52
C THR A 83 -8.73 -4.74 -31.30
N ASN A 84 -9.29 -3.81 -32.07
CA ASN A 84 -10.53 -3.98 -32.84
C ASN A 84 -10.29 -4.14 -34.36
N ASN A 85 -9.08 -4.59 -34.74
CA ASN A 85 -8.65 -4.98 -36.09
C ASN A 85 -7.55 -6.05 -35.99
#